data_AF-A0A1J3I3F1-F1
#
_entry.id   AF-A0A1J3I3F1-F1
#
_cell.length_a   1.000
_cell.length_b   1.000
_cell.length_c   1.000
_cell.angle_alpha   90.00
_cell.angle_beta   90.00
_cell.angle_gamma   90.00
#
_symmetry.space_group_name_H-M   'P 1'
#
loop_
_entity.id
_entity.type
_entity.pdbx_description
1 polymer ?
#
loop_
_entity_poly.entity_id
_entity_poly.type
_entity_poly.pdbx_seq_one_letter_code
_entity_poly.pdbx_strand_id
1 'polypeptide(L)'
;EYLTKRIREKLLSKILTFEVNWFDEDENSSGAICSRLAKEANVVRSLVGERASLLVQTISAVTVACTLGLAIAWRLAIVMIAAQP
;
A
#
# COMPACT_ATOMS: atom_id res chain seq x y z
N GLU A 1 -1.50 12.34 4.58
CA GLU A 1 -0.39 12.68 5.51
C GLU A 1 -0.53 12.19 6.96
N TYR A 2 -1.74 12.03 7.49
CA TYR A 2 -1.96 11.59 8.89
C TYR A 2 -1.28 10.25 9.26
N LEU A 3 -1.31 9.26 8.36
CA LEU A 3 -0.69 7.95 8.57
C LEU A 3 0.83 8.04 8.76
N THR A 4 1.50 8.88 7.96
CA THR A 4 2.96 9.11 8.08
C THR A 4 3.33 9.69 9.44
N LYS A 5 2.53 10.66 9.92
CA LYS A 5 2.78 11.37 11.18
C LYS A 5 2.68 10.41 12.37
N ARG A 6 1.63 9.58 12.37
CA ARG A 6 1.36 8.59 13.42
C ARG A 6 2.43 7.49 13.49
N ILE A 7 2.97 7.09 12.35
CA ILE A 7 4.07 6.13 12.28
C ILE A 7 5.36 6.74 12.84
N ARG A 8 5.68 7.99 12.48
CA ARG A 8 6.86 8.69 13.03
C ARG A 8 6.77 8.90 14.54
N GLU A 9 5.61 9.29 15.06
CA GLU A 9 5.42 9.48 16.51
C GLU A 9 5.60 8.17 17.29
N LYS A 10 5.03 7.06 16.81
CA LYS A 10 5.21 5.74 17.46
C LYS A 10 6.65 5.25 17.41
N LEU A 11 7.35 5.49 16.29
CA LEU A 11 8.77 5.14 16.15
C LEU A 11 9.66 5.94 17.11
N LEU A 12 9.44 7.27 17.20
CA LEU A 12 10.17 8.14 18.12
C LEU A 12 9.93 7.76 19.59
N SER A 13 8.68 7.48 19.95
CA SER A 13 8.34 7.05 21.32
C SER A 13 9.02 5.73 21.69
N LYS A 14 9.11 4.77 20.76
CA LYS A 14 9.81 3.49 20.98
C LYS A 14 11.33 3.65 21.08
N ILE A 15 11.93 4.49 20.26
CA ILE A 15 13.38 4.80 20.32
C ILE A 15 13.76 5.44 21.67
N LEU A 16 12.93 6.35 22.18
CA LEU A 16 13.16 7.02 23.46
C LEU A 16 13.01 6.10 24.68
N THR A 17 12.58 4.84 24.50
CA THR A 17 12.46 3.84 25.58
C THR A 17 13.67 2.90 25.67
N PHE A 18 14.65 2.99 24.77
CA PHE A 18 15.86 2.17 24.84
C PHE A 18 16.86 2.67 25.89
N GLU A 19 17.60 1.76 26.52
CA GLU A 19 18.57 2.06 27.57
C GLU A 19 19.76 2.87 27.05
N VAL A 20 20.23 3.85 27.83
CA VAL A 20 21.32 4.79 27.45
C VAL A 20 22.62 4.08 27.06
N ASN A 21 22.95 2.97 27.72
CA ASN A 21 24.17 2.20 27.45
C ASN A 21 24.20 1.59 26.04
N TRP A 22 23.04 1.44 25.39
CA TRP A 22 22.95 0.93 24.03
C TRP A 22 23.22 2.01 22.97
N PHE A 23 23.05 3.29 23.31
CA PHE A 23 23.34 4.43 22.43
C PHE A 23 24.82 4.88 22.46
N ASP A 24 25.61 4.34 23.40
CA ASP A 24 27.03 4.68 23.61
C ASP A 24 27.97 3.88 22.67
N GLU A 25 27.44 2.85 22.00
CA GLU A 25 28.14 2.15 20.92
C GLU A 25 28.14 3.02 19.64
N ASP A 26 29.31 3.24 19.04
CA ASP A 26 29.47 4.08 17.83
C ASP A 26 28.57 3.62 16.66
N GLU A 27 28.25 2.33 16.58
CA GLU A 27 27.31 1.76 15.59
C GLU A 27 25.82 2.06 15.90
N ASN A 28 25.49 2.32 17.17
CA ASN A 28 24.13 2.54 17.66
C ASN A 28 23.83 4.00 18.01
N SER A 29 24.71 4.92 17.60
CA SER A 29 24.49 6.35 17.73
C SER A 29 23.09 6.73 17.23
N SER A 30 22.38 7.55 18.01
CA SER A 30 20.95 7.86 17.83
C SER A 30 20.60 8.33 16.40
N GLY A 31 21.52 9.00 15.71
CA GLY A 31 21.38 9.42 14.31
C GLY A 31 21.48 8.28 13.29
N ALA A 32 22.41 7.34 13.48
CA ALA A 32 22.60 6.20 12.57
C ALA A 32 21.39 5.26 12.62
N ILE A 33 20.85 5.01 13.81
CA ILE A 33 19.67 4.18 14.01
C ILE A 33 18.41 4.86 13.48
N CYS A 34 18.22 6.15 13.75
CA CYS A 34 17.09 6.89 13.22
C CYS A 34 17.10 6.89 11.68
N SER A 35 18.29 6.99 11.06
CA SER A 35 18.46 6.91 9.60
C SER A 35 18.14 5.51 9.05
N ARG A 36 18.66 4.44 9.65
CA ARG A 36 18.34 3.05 9.24
C ARG A 36 16.86 2.75 9.40
N LEU A 37 16.28 3.11 10.55
CA LEU A 37 14.88 2.86 10.85
C LEU A 37 13.94 3.66 9.94
N ALA A 38 14.28 4.91 9.62
CA ALA A 38 13.55 5.71 8.64
C ALA A 38 13.64 5.10 7.23
N LYS A 39 14.82 4.59 6.85
CA LYS A 39 15.03 3.90 5.56
C LYS A 39 14.20 2.64 5.47
N GLU A 40 14.22 1.78 6.49
CA GLU A 40 13.42 0.56 6.54
C GLU A 40 11.92 0.84 6.59
N ALA A 41 11.49 1.82 7.39
CA ALA A 41 10.09 2.26 7.44
C ALA A 41 9.61 2.77 6.06
N ASN A 42 10.47 3.46 5.32
CA ASN A 42 10.14 3.92 3.97
C ASN A 42 10.04 2.76 2.97
N VAL A 43 10.94 1.77 3.04
CA VAL A 43 10.89 0.57 2.20
C VAL A 43 9.62 -0.24 2.49
N VAL A 44 9.30 -0.49 3.76
CA VAL A 44 8.06 -1.19 4.16
C VAL A 44 6.84 -0.41 3.68
N ARG A 45 6.84 0.91 3.83
CA ARG A 45 5.74 1.75 3.34
C ARG A 45 5.57 1.69 1.84
N SER A 46 6.67 1.68 1.07
CA SER A 46 6.63 1.54 -0.39
C SER A 46 6.06 0.19 -0.78
N LEU A 47 6.54 -0.89 -0.16
CA LEU A 47 6.04 -2.24 -0.39
C LEU A 47 4.55 -2.37 -0.06
N VAL A 48 4.12 -1.84 1.10
CA VAL A 48 2.71 -1.86 1.50
C VAL A 48 1.85 -1.01 0.57
N GLY A 49 2.35 0.17 0.16
CA GLY A 49 1.67 1.04 -0.79
C GLY A 49 1.49 0.39 -2.16
N GLU A 50 2.52 -0.30 -2.65
CA GLU A 50 2.49 -1.01 -3.94
C GLU A 50 1.55 -2.22 -3.89
N ARG A 51 1.61 -3.02 -2.81
CA ARG A 51 0.68 -4.13 -2.58
C ARG A 51 -0.76 -3.65 -2.50
N ALA A 52 -1.02 -2.56 -1.78
CA ALA A 52 -2.35 -1.96 -1.69
C ALA A 52 -2.84 -1.43 -3.04
N SER A 53 -1.95 -0.78 -3.81
CA SER A 53 -2.24 -0.30 -5.16
C SER A 53 -2.65 -1.45 -6.10
N LEU A 54 -1.88 -2.55 -6.08
CA LEU A 54 -2.19 -3.75 -6.88
C LEU A 54 -3.53 -4.38 -6.50
N LEU A 55 -3.86 -4.45 -5.21
CA LEU A 55 -5.16 -4.95 -4.75
C LEU A 55 -6.30 -4.06 -5.26
N VAL A 56 -6.17 -2.75 -5.13
CA VAL A 56 -7.18 -1.79 -5.61
C VAL A 56 -7.34 -1.88 -7.13
N GLN A 57 -6.24 -2.00 -7.87
CA GLN A 57 -6.26 -2.17 -9.32
C GLN A 57 -6.94 -3.47 -9.74
N THR A 58 -6.68 -4.56 -9.04
CA THR A 58 -7.28 -5.86 -9.36
C THR A 58 -8.78 -5.83 -9.13
N ILE A 59 -9.23 -5.25 -8.01
CA ILE A 59 -10.65 -5.10 -7.69
C ILE A 59 -11.35 -4.23 -8.73
N SER A 60 -10.77 -3.08 -9.09
CA SER A 60 -11.36 -2.20 -10.10
C SER A 60 -11.45 -2.86 -11.46
N ALA A 61 -10.39 -3.56 -11.91
CA ALA A 61 -10.37 -4.29 -13.17
C ALA A 61 -11.45 -5.37 -13.22
N VAL A 62 -11.61 -6.17 -12.17
CA VAL A 62 -12.67 -7.19 -12.08
C VAL A 62 -14.05 -6.54 -12.17
N THR A 63 -14.26 -5.42 -11.47
CA THR A 63 -15.55 -4.72 -11.46
C THR A 63 -15.91 -4.18 -12.83
N VAL A 64 -14.94 -3.59 -13.54
CA VAL A 64 -15.09 -3.09 -14.91
C VAL A 64 -15.34 -4.25 -15.87
N ALA A 65 -14.60 -5.35 -15.75
CA ALA A 65 -14.79 -6.53 -16.58
C ALA A 65 -16.20 -7.13 -16.40
N CYS A 66 -16.69 -7.26 -15.16
CA CYS A 66 -18.03 -7.74 -14.87
C CYS A 66 -19.12 -6.81 -15.45
N THR A 67 -18.99 -5.49 -15.26
CA THR A 67 -19.98 -4.52 -15.77
C THR A 67 -20.00 -4.48 -17.30
N LEU A 68 -18.83 -4.45 -17.94
CA LEU A 68 -18.73 -4.53 -19.41
C LEU A 68 -19.25 -5.87 -19.93
N GLY A 69 -18.94 -6.98 -19.27
CA GLY A 69 -19.43 -8.30 -19.65
C GLY A 69 -20.96 -8.38 -19.64
N LEU A 70 -21.59 -7.86 -18.58
CA LEU A 70 -23.06 -7.79 -18.48
C LEU A 70 -23.66 -6.85 -19.54
N ALA A 71 -23.05 -5.67 -19.75
CA ALA A 71 -23.51 -4.73 -20.78
C ALA A 71 -23.35 -5.28 -22.19
N ILE A 72 -22.27 -6.02 -22.47
CA ILE A 72 -22.05 -6.65 -23.77
C ILE A 72 -23.00 -7.83 -23.94
N ALA A 73 -23.24 -8.66 -22.93
CA ALA A 73 -24.16 -9.80 -23.02
C ALA A 73 -25.57 -9.37 -23.46
N TRP A 74 -26.11 -8.30 -22.86
CA TRP A 74 -27.41 -7.73 -23.25
C TRP A 74 -27.39 -7.17 -24.69
N ARG A 75 -26.30 -6.48 -25.07
CA ARG A 75 -26.16 -5.94 -26.43
C ARG A 75 -26.02 -7.06 -27.47
N LEU A 76 -25.26 -8.10 -27.17
CA LEU A 76 -25.11 -9.29 -28.00
C LEU A 76 -26.46 -9.99 -28.18
N ALA A 77 -27.27 -10.11 -27.12
CA ALA A 77 -28.60 -10.71 -27.20
C ALA A 77 -29.53 -9.95 -28.17
N ILE A 78 -29.56 -8.62 -28.14
CA ILE A 78 -30.35 -7.82 -29.09
C ILE A 78 -29.87 -8.00 -30.53
N VAL A 79 -28.55 -7.98 -30.74
CA VAL A 79 -27.96 -8.17 -32.07
C VAL A 79 -28.33 -9.53 -32.65
N MET A 80 -28.30 -10.60 -31.83
CA MET A 80 -28.70 -11.93 -32.26
C MET A 80 -30.18 -12.02 -32.64
N ILE A 81 -31.08 -11.35 -31.90
CA ILE A 81 -32.52 -11.32 -32.23
C ILE A 81 -32.76 -10.54 -33.54
N ALA A 82 -32.07 -9.42 -33.73
CA ALA A 82 -32.18 -8.62 -34.96
C ALA A 82 -31.58 -9.31 -36.20
N ALA A 83 -30.65 -10.25 -36.01
CA ALA A 83 -30.03 -11.01 -37.09
C ALA A 83 -30.89 -12.20 -37.58
N GLN A 84 -31.96 -12.55 -36.86
CA GLN A 84 -32.87 -13.61 -37.29
C GLN A 84 -33.94 -13.02 -38.24
N PRO A 85 -34.13 -13.58 -39.45
CA PRO A 85 -35.01 -13.02 -40.49
C PRO A 85 -36.50 -13.05 -40.13
#